data_AF-A0A3C1LCN0-F1
#
_entry.id   AF-A0A3C1LCN0-F1
#
_cell.length_a   1.000
_cell.length_b   1.000
_cell.length_c   1.000
_cell.angle_alpha   90.00
_cell.angle_beta   90.00
_cell.angle_gamma   90.00
#
_symmetry.space_group_name_H-M   'P 1'
#
loop_
_entity.id
_entity.type
_entity.pdbx_description
1 polymer ?
#
loop_
_entity_poly.entity_id
_entity_poly.type
_entity_poly.pdbx_seq_one_letter_code
_entity_poly.pdbx_strand_id
1 'polypeptide(L)'
;MHQLPNHIIVIGGSAGSLVVIKAIVNALPAQFNAAIILVIHRPKNIPSALHDVLSQKPSQHQVREPEDKECLCNGNIYLAPQKYR
;
A
#
# COMPACT_ATOMS: atom_id res chain seq x y z
N MET A 1 16.32 12.18 11.22
CA MET A 1 16.71 11.67 9.89
C MET A 1 15.84 10.46 9.61
N HIS A 2 15.04 10.47 8.53
CA HIS A 2 14.28 9.28 8.15
C HIS A 2 15.26 8.22 7.65
N GLN A 3 15.27 7.06 8.29
CA GLN A 3 16.08 5.93 7.85
C GLN A 3 15.36 5.24 6.70
N LEU A 4 16.05 5.11 5.56
CA LEU A 4 15.53 4.36 4.41
C LEU A 4 15.25 2.91 4.82
N PRO A 5 14.21 2.28 4.25
CA PRO A 5 13.86 0.92 4.58
C PRO A 5 14.98 -0.03 4.14
N ASN A 6 15.26 -1.05 4.96
CA ASN A 6 16.25 -2.07 4.60
C ASN A 6 15.76 -2.95 3.45
N HIS A 7 14.43 -3.08 3.31
CA HIS A 7 13.78 -3.87 2.28
C HIS A 7 12.56 -3.13 1.73
N ILE A 8 12.35 -3.26 0.42
CA ILE A 8 11.15 -2.77 -0.26
C ILE A 8 10.44 -3.98 -0.87
N ILE A 9 9.14 -4.09 -0.62
CA ILE A 9 8.28 -5.13 -1.18
C ILE A 9 7.30 -4.45 -2.13
N VAL A 10 7.29 -4.88 -3.39
CA VAL A 10 6.36 -4.36 -4.40
C VAL A 10 5.36 -5.45 -4.77
N ILE A 11 4.06 -5.15 -4.66
CA ILE A 11 2.97 -6.07 -4.98
C ILE A 11 2.18 -5.49 -6.14
N GLY A 12 2.24 -6.15 -7.30
CA GLY A 12 1.46 -5.84 -8.49
C GLY A 12 0.11 -6.58 -8.50
N GLY A 13 -0.95 -5.91 -8.96
CA GLY A 13 -2.30 -6.48 -9.03
C GLY A 13 -3.18 -5.88 -10.13
N SER A 14 -4.26 -6.56 -10.46
CA SER A 14 -5.26 -6.14 -11.46
C SER A 14 -6.65 -6.66 -11.07
N ALA A 15 -7.43 -7.21 -12.02
CA ALA A 15 -8.72 -7.82 -11.74
C ALA A 15 -8.58 -8.94 -10.69
N GLY A 16 -9.40 -8.91 -9.65
CA GLY A 16 -9.47 -9.96 -8.61
C GLY A 16 -8.38 -9.91 -7.53
N SER A 17 -7.32 -9.10 -7.68
CA SER A 17 -6.21 -9.10 -6.71
C SER A 17 -6.56 -8.45 -5.37
N LEU A 18 -7.63 -7.65 -5.30
CA LEU A 18 -8.01 -6.90 -4.09
C LEU A 18 -8.24 -7.81 -2.88
N VAL A 19 -8.88 -8.97 -3.06
CA VAL A 19 -9.16 -9.91 -1.96
C VAL A 19 -7.86 -10.48 -1.40
N VAL A 20 -6.92 -10.85 -2.28
CA VAL A 20 -5.63 -11.41 -1.91
C VAL A 20 -4.74 -10.35 -1.24
N ILE A 21 -4.67 -9.14 -1.82
CA ILE A 21 -3.90 -8.04 -1.25
C ILE A 21 -4.44 -7.67 0.13
N LYS A 22 -5.76 -7.63 0.30
CA LYS A 22 -6.38 -7.40 1.61
C LYS A 22 -6.02 -8.49 2.61
N ALA A 23 -6.03 -9.76 2.20
CA ALA A 23 -5.63 -10.87 3.05
C ALA A 23 -4.16 -10.77 3.47
N ILE A 24 -3.26 -10.39 2.55
CA ILE A 24 -1.84 -10.14 2.84
C ILE A 24 -1.70 -9.00 3.84
N VAL A 25 -2.32 -7.85 3.57
CA VAL A 25 -2.26 -6.68 4.46
C VAL A 25 -2.77 -7.05 5.84
N ASN A 26 -3.87 -7.81 5.94
CA ASN A 26 -4.46 -8.30 7.20
C ASN A 26 -3.56 -9.27 7.98
N ALA A 27 -2.69 -10.01 7.29
CA ALA A 27 -1.77 -10.97 7.90
C ALA A 27 -0.44 -10.35 8.34
N LEU A 28 -0.19 -9.07 8.02
CA LEU A 28 1.05 -8.41 8.41
C LEU A 28 1.14 -8.26 9.93
N PRO A 29 2.33 -8.51 10.52
CA PRO A 29 2.56 -8.22 11.94
C PRO A 29 2.41 -6.72 12.18
N ALA A 30 2.04 -6.31 13.40
CA ALA A 30 1.87 -4.90 13.76
C ALA A 30 3.12 -4.03 13.48
N GLN A 31 4.31 -4.64 13.46
CA GLN A 31 5.57 -4.01 13.10
C GLN A 31 6.29 -4.90 12.07
N PHE A 32 6.76 -4.31 10.97
CA PHE A 32 7.59 -4.97 9.97
C PHE A 32 8.70 -4.04 9.47
N ASN A 33 9.87 -4.61 9.16
CA ASN A 33 11.07 -3.85 8.77
C ASN A 33 11.23 -3.77 7.25
N ALA A 34 10.17 -3.32 6.57
CA ALA A 34 10.14 -3.07 5.13
C ALA A 34 9.18 -1.93 4.80
N ALA A 35 9.31 -1.32 3.63
CA ALA A 35 8.25 -0.52 3.02
C ALA A 35 7.50 -1.38 2.00
N ILE A 36 6.17 -1.33 1.98
CA ILE A 36 5.34 -2.08 1.03
C ILE A 36 4.71 -1.11 0.03
N ILE A 37 4.81 -1.42 -1.27
CA ILE A 37 4.22 -0.62 -2.35
C ILE A 37 3.22 -1.49 -3.11
N LEU A 38 1.97 -1.04 -3.18
CA LEU A 38 0.87 -1.70 -3.88
C LEU A 38 0.63 -1.00 -5.22
N VAL A 39 0.78 -1.73 -6.32
CA VAL A 39 0.55 -1.23 -7.68
C VAL A 39 -0.63 -1.99 -8.28
N ILE A 40 -1.80 -1.34 -8.33
CA ILE A 40 -3.04 -2.00 -8.76
C ILE A 40 -3.57 -1.33 -10.03
N HIS A 41 -3.66 -2.10 -11.13
CA HIS A 41 -4.34 -1.67 -12.35
C HIS A 41 -5.84 -1.49 -12.07
N ARG A 42 -6.33 -0.26 -12.21
CA ARG A 42 -7.74 0.11 -11.99
C ARG A 42 -8.32 0.93 -13.17
N PRO A 43 -9.62 0.82 -13.48
CA PRO A 43 -10.28 1.66 -14.47
C PRO A 43 -10.25 3.15 -14.06
N LYS A 44 -9.97 4.06 -15.00
CA LYS A 44 -9.76 5.50 -14.74
C LYS A 44 -10.99 6.28 -14.23
N ASN A 45 -12.19 5.69 -14.27
CA ASN A 45 -13.45 6.42 -14.15
C ASN A 45 -14.22 6.18 -12.84
N ILE A 46 -13.64 5.52 -11.85
CA ILE A 46 -14.31 5.25 -10.58
C ILE A 46 -13.42 5.75 -9.44
N PRO A 47 -13.85 6.79 -8.70
CA PRO A 47 -13.22 7.14 -7.42
C PRO A 47 -13.24 5.90 -6.53
N SER A 48 -12.06 5.35 -6.22
CA SER A 48 -11.99 4.12 -5.42
C SER A 48 -11.48 4.46 -4.02
N ALA A 49 -12.26 4.15 -2.98
CA ALA A 49 -11.84 4.15 -1.57
C ALA A 49 -10.94 2.93 -1.27
N LEU A 50 -9.99 2.65 -2.15
CA LEU A 50 -9.17 1.44 -2.12
C LEU A 50 -8.27 1.40 -0.88
N HIS A 51 -7.75 2.56 -0.49
CA HIS A 51 -7.01 2.69 0.76
C HIS A 51 -7.87 2.28 1.97
N ASP A 52 -9.15 2.67 2.01
CA ASP A 52 -10.07 2.27 3.10
C ASP A 52 -10.42 0.78 3.06
N VAL A 53 -10.61 0.22 1.85
CA VAL A 53 -10.93 -1.20 1.67
C VAL A 53 -9.77 -2.10 2.07
N LEU A 54 -8.54 -1.65 1.79
CA LEU A 54 -7.30 -2.39 2.04
C LEU A 54 -6.73 -2.15 3.43
N SER A 55 -7.04 -1.03 4.09
CA SER A 55 -6.57 -0.74 5.44
C SER A 55 -7.16 -1.69 6.47
N GLN A 56 -6.35 -2.08 7.45
CA GLN A 56 -6.82 -2.81 8.61
C GLN A 56 -7.54 -1.85 9.57
N LYS A 57 -8.80 -2.16 9.94
CA LYS A 57 -9.49 -1.48 11.04
C LYS A 57 -9.39 -2.30 12.34
N PRO A 58 -9.14 -1.67 13.51
CA PRO A 58 -8.74 -0.27 13.71
C PRO A 58 -7.20 -0.18 13.87
N SER A 59 -6.53 0.58 13.00
CA SER A 59 -5.23 1.23 13.23
C SER A 59 -3.90 0.49 13.01
N GLN A 60 -3.81 -0.82 12.75
CA GLN A 60 -2.47 -1.44 12.66
C GLN A 60 -1.70 -1.08 11.39
N HIS A 61 -2.35 -1.08 10.23
CA HIS A 61 -1.70 -0.75 8.96
C HIS A 61 -2.60 0.11 8.09
N GLN A 62 -2.24 1.39 7.95
CA GLN A 62 -2.93 2.31 7.05
C GLN A 62 -2.30 2.23 5.66
N VAL A 63 -3.13 1.87 4.67
CA VAL A 63 -2.76 1.98 3.26
C VAL A 63 -3.02 3.41 2.83
N ARG A 64 -2.07 4.09 2.18
CA ARG A 64 -2.28 5.45 1.66
C ARG A 64 -1.49 5.73 0.40
N GLU A 65 -1.93 6.72 -0.37
CA GLU A 65 -1.09 7.22 -1.47
C GLU A 65 0.09 8.03 -0.89
N PRO A 66 1.32 7.89 -1.45
CA PRO A 66 2.47 8.69 -1.03
C PRO A 66 2.35 10.13 -1.52
N GLU A 67 3.00 11.06 -0.82
CA GLU A 67 3.22 12.42 -1.33
C GLU A 67 4.38 12.46 -2.35
N ASP A 68 4.43 13.50 -3.19
CA ASP A 68 5.52 13.65 -4.15
C ASP A 68 6.87 13.73 -3.41
N LYS A 69 7.83 12.91 -3.84
CA LYS A 69 9.18 12.78 -3.26
C LYS A 69 9.21 12.38 -1.78
N GLU A 70 8.11 11.83 -1.26
CA GLU A 70 8.11 11.26 0.08
C GLU A 70 9.15 10.15 0.21
N CYS A 71 9.94 10.19 1.28
CA CYS A 71 10.83 9.08 1.60
C CYS A 71 9.99 7.85 2.02
N LEU A 72 10.31 6.70 1.45
CA LEU A 72 9.75 5.43 1.93
C LEU A 72 10.24 5.16 3.35
N CYS A 73 9.35 4.66 4.20
CA CYS A 73 9.69 4.28 5.58
C CYS A 73 9.22 2.86 5.90
N ASN A 74 9.93 2.20 6.82
CA ASN A 74 9.52 0.89 7.32
C ASN A 74 8.14 0.96 8.01
N GLY A 75 7.37 -0.13 7.91
CA GLY A 75 6.04 -0.22 8.51
C GLY A 75 4.94 0.48 7.73
N ASN A 76 5.28 1.17 6.63
CA ASN A 76 4.30 1.87 5.80
C ASN A 76 3.88 1.03 4.58
N ILE A 77 2.61 1.20 4.19
CA ILE A 77 2.02 0.59 3.00
C ILE A 77 1.52 1.70 2.08
N TYR A 78 2.16 1.81 0.92
CA TYR A 78 1.91 2.83 -0.07
C TYR A 78 1.08 2.28 -1.23
N LEU A 79 -0.04 2.90 -1.55
CA LEU A 79 -0.80 2.63 -2.75
C LEU A 79 -0.33 3.55 -3.87
N ALA A 80 0.15 2.99 -4.98
CA ALA A 80 0.58 3.78 -6.12
C ALA A 80 -0.58 4.65 -6.66
N PRO A 81 -0.36 5.96 -6.88
CA PRO A 81 -1.37 6.84 -7.44
C PRO A 81 -1.82 6.37 -8.82
N GLN A 82 -3.12 6.48 -9.11
CA GLN A 82 -3.69 6.10 -10.42
C GLN A 82 -3.15 6.88 -11.63
N LYS A 83 -2.69 8.11 -11.39
CA LYS A 83 -2.47 9.13 -12.43
C LYS A 83 -1.00 9.39 -12.73
N TYR A 84 -0.08 8.65 -12.09
CA TYR A 84 1.35 8.78 -12.34
C TYR A 84 1.88 7.49 -12.98
N ARG A 85 2.72 7.66 -14.00
CA ARG A 85 3.58 6.63 -14.59
C ARG A 85 5.02 7.09 -14.45
#